data_AF-A0A0H1AZA6-F1
#
_entry.id   AF-A0A0H1AZA6-F1
#
_cell.length_a   1.000
_cell.length_b   1.000
_cell.length_c   1.000
_cell.angle_alpha   90.00
_cell.angle_beta   90.00
_cell.angle_gamma   90.00
#
_symmetry.space_group_name_H-M   'P 1'
#
loop_
_entity.id
_entity.type
_entity.pdbx_description
1 polymer ?
#
loop_
_entity_poly.entity_id
_entity_poly.type
_entity_poly.pdbx_seq_one_letter_code
_entity_poly.pdbx_strand_id
1 'polypeptide(L)'
;MSRGFRQSQAWLHTWSGLLVGWALYAMFLTGTSAYWREEITRWMTPELGPPVETATSARQALAWLETHAQGADTWTVQLPGPRTAGTQVSWRMPGQSFRETFASRTWIDADGRAVAVRDTRGGDFFYRLHFDMHYMPVVWGRWLAGICAMFMLVAIVSGVVTHRKIFADFFTFRRGKGQRSWLDGHNALAVLALPFHLMITYTGLITLMALYMPFGVDARYADEQAFYAELFPQAPTVERSGTPAPLGDVEAMLARASADWRTDRIGTLRIDLPGDAAAQVVASRSPDTRIVYDFESMAFSGTSGELVWRTPPRGAAADTRGGMVGLHAARFAPMTMRWLFFLSSLAGTLMVASGLVLWTVKRRAQLPDPARPHVGFRLVESLNIGFVAGLPAAMAVFLWANRLLPAGMAERAQWEIHLFFLFWLACMLHACVRRPVAAWREQLMIGALLFAALPLYNVVATRHGLFASLAAGDTAMAAMDIGLLVLGAALGWMAWAVDRHARRAPMRRPRRARVADAQVPA
;
A
#
# COMPACT_ATOMS: atom_id res chain seq x y z
N MET A 1 23.59 27.90 -28.06
CA MET A 1 24.26 27.90 -26.75
C MET A 1 23.99 26.58 -26.06
N SER A 2 25.00 25.75 -25.84
CA SER A 2 24.85 24.50 -25.08
C SER A 2 24.47 24.85 -23.63
N ARG A 3 23.39 24.26 -23.11
CA ARG A 3 23.02 24.43 -21.71
C ARG A 3 24.12 23.84 -20.83
N GLY A 4 24.56 24.57 -19.81
CA GLY A 4 25.53 24.05 -18.84
C GLY A 4 24.95 22.82 -18.11
N PHE A 5 25.81 21.89 -17.68
CA PHE A 5 25.41 20.61 -17.07
C PHE A 5 24.30 20.73 -16.01
N ARG A 6 24.44 21.68 -15.08
CA ARG A 6 23.43 21.95 -14.04
C ARG A 6 22.07 22.37 -14.60
N GLN A 7 22.04 23.17 -15.66
CA GLN A 7 20.80 23.62 -16.30
C GLN A 7 20.11 22.44 -17.02
N SER A 8 20.89 21.54 -17.60
CA SER A 8 20.39 20.28 -18.16
C SER A 8 19.82 19.35 -17.09
N GLN A 9 20.49 19.23 -15.93
CA GLN A 9 19.99 18.43 -14.80
C GLN A 9 18.72 19.02 -14.19
N ALA A 10 18.65 20.35 -14.04
CA ALA A 10 17.43 21.01 -13.55
C ALA A 10 16.25 20.80 -14.51
N TRP A 11 16.51 20.80 -15.82
CA TRP A 11 15.51 20.46 -16.83
C TRP A 11 15.08 19.01 -16.69
N LEU A 12 16.03 18.08 -16.59
CA LEU A 12 15.76 16.65 -16.45
C LEU A 12 14.90 16.37 -15.21
N HIS A 13 15.29 16.88 -14.05
CA HIS A 13 14.53 16.76 -12.79
C HIS A 13 13.09 17.28 -12.92
N THR A 14 12.91 18.44 -13.55
CA THR A 14 11.58 19.06 -13.72
C THR A 14 10.67 18.18 -14.57
N TRP A 15 11.18 17.67 -15.70
CA TRP A 15 10.35 16.90 -16.64
C TRP A 15 10.16 15.46 -16.20
N SER A 16 11.19 14.82 -15.64
CA SER A 16 11.03 13.46 -15.13
C SER A 16 10.06 13.40 -13.96
N GLY A 17 10.09 14.38 -13.05
CA GLY A 17 9.13 14.47 -11.95
C GLY A 17 7.71 14.81 -12.41
N LEU A 18 7.54 15.67 -13.42
CA LEU A 18 6.22 16.11 -13.87
C LEU A 18 5.48 15.04 -14.70
N LEU A 19 6.18 14.36 -15.63
CA LEU A 19 5.56 13.42 -16.57
C LEU A 19 4.84 12.27 -15.89
N VAL A 20 5.39 11.78 -14.78
CA VAL A 20 4.84 10.67 -13.99
C VAL A 20 4.31 11.13 -12.63
N GLY A 21 4.27 12.43 -12.35
CA GLY A 21 4.05 12.94 -11.00
C GLY A 21 2.70 12.55 -10.38
N TRP A 22 1.64 12.45 -11.17
CA TRP A 22 0.33 11.99 -10.68
C TRP A 22 0.32 10.49 -10.34
N ALA A 23 0.93 9.67 -11.19
CA ALA A 23 1.08 8.24 -10.93
C ALA A 23 1.98 8.02 -9.71
N LEU A 24 3.13 8.70 -9.63
CA LEU A 24 4.00 8.67 -8.45
C LEU A 24 3.27 9.12 -7.19
N TYR A 25 2.46 10.18 -7.25
CA TYR A 25 1.69 10.60 -6.08
C TYR A 25 0.71 9.51 -5.62
N ALA A 26 -0.04 8.91 -6.55
CA ALA A 26 -0.97 7.83 -6.25
C ALA A 26 -0.24 6.63 -5.66
N MET A 27 0.87 6.21 -6.27
CA MET A 27 1.72 5.13 -5.77
C MET A 27 2.26 5.45 -4.38
N PHE A 28 2.86 6.61 -4.14
CA PHE A 28 3.38 6.98 -2.82
C PHE A 28 2.29 7.02 -1.77
N LEU A 29 1.12 7.56 -2.07
CA LEU A 29 0.02 7.65 -1.12
C LEU A 29 -0.51 6.25 -0.75
N THR A 30 -0.78 5.39 -1.74
CA THR A 30 -1.27 4.03 -1.48
C THR A 30 -0.20 3.15 -0.86
N GLY A 31 1.06 3.28 -1.27
CA GLY A 31 2.21 2.61 -0.67
C GLY A 31 2.47 3.06 0.78
N THR A 32 2.29 4.35 1.08
CA THR A 32 2.35 4.88 2.46
C THR A 32 1.30 4.21 3.34
N SER A 33 0.07 4.04 2.83
CA SER A 33 -0.98 3.33 3.58
C SER A 33 -0.72 1.83 3.73
N ALA A 34 0.00 1.22 2.78
CA ALA A 34 0.30 -0.22 2.80
C ALA A 34 1.21 -0.66 3.97
N TYR A 35 1.95 0.26 4.61
CA TYR A 35 2.66 -0.06 5.87
C TYR A 35 1.71 -0.48 6.98
N TRP A 36 0.47 0.00 6.95
CA TRP A 36 -0.61 -0.31 7.88
C TRP A 36 -1.66 -1.24 7.27
N ARG A 37 -1.29 -2.00 6.23
CA ARG A 37 -2.17 -2.93 5.51
C ARG A 37 -2.97 -3.82 6.46
N GLU A 38 -2.32 -4.45 7.43
CA GLU A 38 -2.98 -5.39 8.34
C GLU A 38 -3.93 -4.69 9.31
N GLU A 39 -3.56 -3.51 9.83
CA GLU A 39 -4.42 -2.70 10.70
C GLU A 39 -5.62 -2.14 9.94
N ILE A 40 -5.46 -1.74 8.67
CA ILE A 40 -6.57 -1.35 7.79
C ILE A 40 -7.49 -2.54 7.55
N THR A 41 -6.94 -3.72 7.20
CA THR A 41 -7.73 -4.93 7.00
C THR A 41 -8.50 -5.30 8.28
N ARG A 42 -7.82 -5.34 9.42
CA ARG A 42 -8.41 -5.59 10.75
C ARG A 42 -9.55 -4.63 11.05
N TRP A 43 -9.36 -3.34 10.77
CA TRP A 43 -10.39 -2.31 10.97
C TRP A 43 -11.57 -2.48 10.03
N MET A 44 -11.33 -2.97 8.82
CA MET A 44 -12.36 -3.28 7.82
C MET A 44 -13.05 -4.64 8.02
N THR A 45 -12.55 -5.48 8.93
CA THR A 45 -13.15 -6.76 9.35
C THR A 45 -13.39 -6.79 10.87
N PRO A 46 -14.24 -5.89 11.40
CA PRO A 46 -14.48 -5.78 12.83
C PRO A 46 -15.12 -7.04 13.45
N GLU A 47 -15.68 -7.95 12.64
CA GLU A 47 -16.19 -9.25 13.08
C GLU A 47 -15.09 -10.17 13.59
N LEU A 48 -13.86 -9.99 13.12
CA LEU A 48 -12.71 -10.70 13.68
C LEU A 48 -12.48 -10.17 15.09
N GLY A 49 -12.35 -11.07 16.06
CA GLY A 49 -11.95 -10.73 17.42
C GLY A 49 -10.49 -10.30 17.52
N PRO A 50 -9.97 -10.09 18.74
CA PRO A 50 -8.54 -9.86 18.94
C PRO A 50 -7.70 -11.08 18.48
N PRO A 51 -6.40 -10.88 18.18
CA PRO A 51 -5.51 -11.98 17.86
C PRO A 51 -5.45 -13.02 18.99
N VAL A 52 -5.28 -14.28 18.60
CA VAL A 52 -5.21 -15.45 19.48
C VAL A 52 -3.82 -16.06 19.33
N GLU A 53 -3.38 -16.79 20.35
CA GLU A 53 -2.11 -17.54 20.28
C GLU A 53 -2.10 -18.53 19.10
N THR A 54 -0.95 -18.61 18.42
CA THR A 54 -0.75 -19.44 17.22
C THR A 54 -1.06 -20.92 17.46
N ALA A 55 -0.60 -21.51 18.56
CA ALA A 55 -0.79 -22.93 18.85
C ALA A 55 -2.28 -23.26 19.08
N THR A 56 -2.98 -22.43 19.87
CA THR A 56 -4.41 -22.54 20.09
C THR A 56 -5.20 -22.38 18.78
N SER A 57 -4.81 -21.41 17.95
CA SER A 57 -5.40 -21.17 16.64
C SER A 57 -5.23 -22.35 15.68
N ALA A 58 -4.03 -22.94 15.64
CA ALA A 58 -3.76 -24.12 14.83
C ALA A 58 -4.65 -25.29 15.24
N ARG A 59 -4.67 -25.62 16.53
CA ARG A 59 -5.49 -26.71 17.09
C ARG A 59 -6.97 -26.53 16.79
N GLN A 60 -7.50 -25.33 16.95
CA GLN A 60 -8.90 -25.01 16.66
C GLN A 60 -9.24 -25.09 15.18
N ALA A 61 -8.36 -24.57 14.32
CA ALA A 61 -8.51 -24.67 12.88
C ALA A 61 -8.52 -26.12 12.38
N LEU A 62 -7.62 -26.95 12.91
CA LEU A 62 -7.53 -28.36 12.55
C LEU A 62 -8.75 -29.15 13.01
N ALA A 63 -9.19 -28.97 14.25
CA ALA A 63 -10.41 -29.61 14.74
C ALA A 63 -11.66 -29.23 13.91
N TRP A 64 -11.73 -27.97 13.45
CA TRP A 64 -12.80 -27.53 12.56
C TRP A 64 -12.70 -28.20 11.18
N LEU A 65 -11.50 -28.26 10.59
CA LEU A 65 -11.26 -28.89 9.28
C LEU A 65 -11.52 -30.40 9.28
N GLU A 66 -11.15 -31.09 10.36
CA GLU A 66 -11.42 -32.52 10.56
C GLU A 66 -12.91 -32.84 10.54
N THR A 67 -13.77 -31.91 10.95
CA THR A 67 -15.22 -32.11 11.02
C THR A 67 -15.95 -31.60 9.78
N HIS A 68 -15.41 -30.61 9.06
CA HIS A 68 -16.11 -29.92 7.96
C HIS A 68 -15.48 -30.11 6.57
N ALA A 69 -14.23 -30.57 6.49
CA ALA A 69 -13.46 -30.67 5.24
C ALA A 69 -12.84 -32.08 5.05
N GLN A 70 -13.54 -33.12 5.52
CA GLN A 70 -13.14 -34.51 5.33
C GLN A 70 -13.04 -34.89 3.85
N GLY A 71 -12.04 -35.71 3.51
CA GLY A 71 -11.80 -36.14 2.14
C GLY A 71 -11.15 -35.09 1.23
N ALA A 72 -10.78 -33.91 1.76
CA ALA A 72 -9.99 -32.93 1.02
C ALA A 72 -8.59 -33.47 0.67
N ASP A 73 -8.03 -33.01 -0.45
CA ASP A 73 -6.64 -33.28 -0.81
C ASP A 73 -5.66 -32.36 -0.09
N THR A 74 -6.12 -31.16 0.30
CA THR A 74 -5.27 -30.19 0.98
C THR A 74 -6.08 -29.36 1.96
N TRP A 75 -5.56 -29.18 3.16
CA TRP A 75 -5.97 -28.14 4.10
C TRP A 75 -4.89 -27.07 4.19
N THR A 76 -5.29 -25.80 4.26
CA THR A 76 -4.39 -24.66 4.46
C THR A 76 -4.94 -23.79 5.57
N VAL A 77 -4.12 -23.53 6.58
CA VAL A 77 -4.41 -22.66 7.73
C VAL A 77 -3.44 -21.49 7.69
N GLN A 78 -3.97 -20.28 7.54
CA GLN A 78 -3.21 -19.04 7.76
C GLN A 78 -3.30 -18.70 9.24
N LEU A 79 -2.15 -18.73 9.89
CA LEU A 79 -2.06 -18.54 11.34
C LEU A 79 -2.00 -17.04 11.69
N PRO A 80 -2.56 -16.64 12.85
CA PRO A 80 -2.54 -15.25 13.26
C PRO A 80 -1.12 -14.77 13.61
N GLY A 81 -0.96 -13.46 13.58
CA GLY A 81 0.27 -12.77 13.97
C GLY A 81 0.00 -11.58 14.88
N PRO A 82 1.03 -10.85 15.34
CA PRO A 82 0.88 -9.66 16.17
C PRO A 82 0.01 -8.58 15.53
N ARG A 83 -0.20 -8.66 14.21
CA ARG A 83 -0.92 -7.67 13.41
C ARG A 83 -2.07 -8.24 12.60
N THR A 84 -2.08 -9.54 12.37
CA THR A 84 -3.14 -10.23 11.63
C THR A 84 -4.01 -10.97 12.64
N ALA A 85 -5.26 -10.53 12.78
CA ALA A 85 -6.24 -11.21 13.60
C ALA A 85 -7.02 -12.23 12.77
N GLY A 86 -7.54 -13.26 13.45
CA GLY A 86 -8.33 -14.32 12.85
C GLY A 86 -7.49 -15.39 12.18
N THR A 87 -7.96 -16.64 12.29
CA THR A 87 -7.35 -17.80 11.64
C THR A 87 -8.14 -18.11 10.40
N GLN A 88 -7.56 -17.94 9.21
CA GLN A 88 -8.26 -18.30 7.99
C GLN A 88 -7.93 -19.75 7.63
N VAL A 89 -8.97 -20.55 7.40
CA VAL A 89 -8.82 -21.91 6.89
C VAL A 89 -9.37 -21.98 5.47
N SER A 90 -8.72 -22.78 4.63
CA SER A 90 -9.20 -23.12 3.30
C SER A 90 -8.87 -24.57 2.98
N TRP A 91 -9.67 -25.20 2.14
CA TRP A 91 -9.48 -26.59 1.75
C TRP A 91 -9.75 -26.80 0.27
N ARG A 92 -9.13 -27.83 -0.31
CA ARG A 92 -9.33 -28.22 -1.70
C ARG A 92 -9.82 -29.66 -1.75
N MET A 93 -11.01 -29.86 -2.31
CA MET A 93 -11.55 -31.20 -2.54
C MET A 93 -10.93 -31.84 -3.79
N PRO A 94 -10.93 -33.18 -3.91
CA PRO A 94 -10.47 -33.88 -5.10
C PRO A 94 -11.14 -33.35 -6.37
N GLY A 95 -10.33 -33.10 -7.40
CA GLY A 95 -10.79 -32.60 -8.69
C GLY A 95 -11.10 -31.09 -8.75
N GLN A 96 -11.03 -30.36 -7.63
CA GLN A 96 -11.21 -28.90 -7.64
C GLN A 96 -9.96 -28.18 -8.16
N SER A 97 -10.18 -27.20 -9.03
CA SER A 97 -9.16 -26.26 -9.45
C SER A 97 -8.72 -25.34 -8.29
N PHE A 98 -7.54 -24.74 -8.43
CA PHE A 98 -7.06 -23.72 -7.48
C PHE A 98 -8.03 -22.54 -7.33
N ARG A 99 -8.80 -22.21 -8.39
CA ARG A 99 -9.78 -21.13 -8.35
C ARG A 99 -10.98 -21.48 -7.48
N GLU A 100 -11.39 -22.74 -7.46
CA GLU A 100 -12.48 -23.25 -6.62
C GLU A 100 -12.08 -23.34 -5.15
N THR A 101 -10.79 -23.51 -4.83
CA THR A 101 -10.26 -23.41 -3.45
C THR A 101 -10.56 -22.06 -2.80
N PHE A 102 -10.67 -20.97 -3.56
CA PHE A 102 -11.05 -19.66 -3.00
C PHE A 102 -12.49 -19.58 -2.51
N ALA A 103 -13.39 -20.45 -3.00
CA ALA A 103 -14.76 -20.55 -2.51
C ALA A 103 -14.83 -21.37 -1.21
N SER A 104 -13.89 -22.30 -1.03
CA SER A 104 -13.78 -23.18 0.14
C SER A 104 -12.87 -22.58 1.22
N ARG A 105 -13.27 -21.42 1.78
CA ARG A 105 -12.55 -20.76 2.88
C ARG A 105 -13.50 -20.22 3.94
N THR A 106 -13.05 -20.22 5.19
CA THR A 106 -13.74 -19.57 6.31
C THR A 106 -12.75 -18.99 7.32
N TRP A 107 -13.25 -18.17 8.22
CA TRP A 107 -12.48 -17.66 9.37
C TRP A 107 -12.89 -18.41 10.62
N ILE A 108 -11.90 -18.74 11.44
CA ILE A 108 -12.06 -19.42 12.72
C ILE A 108 -11.64 -18.44 13.83
N ASP A 109 -12.51 -18.27 14.82
CA ASP A 109 -12.24 -17.44 16.00
C ASP A 109 -11.43 -18.19 17.08
N ALA A 110 -11.22 -17.49 18.19
CA ALA A 110 -10.52 -17.96 19.38
C ALA A 110 -11.17 -19.14 20.10
N ASP A 111 -12.41 -19.47 19.76
CA ASP A 111 -13.16 -20.57 20.34
C ASP A 111 -13.31 -21.75 19.37
N GLY A 112 -12.70 -21.67 18.17
CA GLY A 112 -12.82 -22.67 17.13
C GLY A 112 -14.15 -22.63 16.36
N ARG A 113 -14.90 -21.52 16.43
CA ARG A 113 -16.15 -21.36 15.69
C ARG A 113 -15.91 -20.63 14.37
N ALA A 114 -16.68 -21.00 13.36
CA ALA A 114 -16.69 -20.30 12.09
C ALA A 114 -17.32 -18.90 12.25
N VAL A 115 -16.61 -17.88 11.80
CA VAL A 115 -17.09 -16.50 11.81
C VAL A 115 -17.35 -16.03 10.39
N ALA A 116 -18.57 -15.57 10.16
CA ALA A 116 -18.93 -14.89 8.93
C ALA A 116 -18.32 -13.49 8.92
N VAL A 117 -17.23 -13.33 8.18
CA VAL A 117 -16.56 -12.04 7.98
C VAL A 117 -17.03 -11.44 6.66
N ARG A 118 -17.29 -10.13 6.66
CA ARG A 118 -17.66 -9.40 5.44
C ARG A 118 -16.56 -9.54 4.38
N ASP A 119 -16.96 -9.78 3.13
CA ASP A 119 -15.99 -9.83 2.03
C ASP A 119 -15.45 -8.43 1.72
N THR A 120 -14.15 -8.22 1.93
CA THR A 120 -13.47 -6.95 1.69
C THR A 120 -12.04 -7.19 1.21
N ARG A 121 -11.52 -6.28 0.39
CA ARG A 121 -10.08 -6.25 0.06
C ARG A 121 -9.25 -5.55 1.13
N GLY A 122 -9.84 -4.92 2.14
CA GLY A 122 -9.09 -4.35 3.26
C GLY A 122 -7.94 -3.44 2.82
N GLY A 123 -6.82 -3.52 3.54
CA GLY A 123 -5.57 -2.87 3.17
C GLY A 123 -4.89 -3.46 1.91
N ASP A 124 -5.26 -4.67 1.48
CA ASP A 124 -4.73 -5.27 0.24
C ASP A 124 -5.08 -4.43 -0.98
N PHE A 125 -6.22 -3.73 -0.96
CA PHE A 125 -6.59 -2.85 -2.07
C PHE A 125 -5.52 -1.78 -2.29
N PHE A 126 -5.13 -1.04 -1.27
CA PHE A 126 -4.10 0.01 -1.41
C PHE A 126 -2.73 -0.58 -1.71
N TYR A 127 -2.38 -1.72 -1.09
CA TYR A 127 -1.14 -2.44 -1.39
C TYR A 127 -1.06 -2.85 -2.87
N ARG A 128 -2.12 -3.40 -3.46
CA ARG A 128 -2.11 -3.79 -4.88
C ARG A 128 -2.21 -2.59 -5.81
N LEU A 129 -3.04 -1.59 -5.48
CA LEU A 129 -3.16 -0.36 -6.27
C LEU A 129 -1.82 0.36 -6.42
N HIS A 130 -0.89 0.19 -5.48
CA HIS A 130 0.46 0.73 -5.54
C HIS A 130 1.28 0.26 -6.76
N PHE A 131 1.08 -0.96 -7.27
CA PHE A 131 1.94 -1.51 -8.33
C PHE A 131 1.22 -2.34 -9.41
N ASP A 132 0.07 -2.94 -9.11
CA ASP A 132 -0.71 -3.71 -10.10
C ASP A 132 -1.71 -2.83 -10.87
N MET A 133 -2.06 -1.66 -10.33
CA MET A 133 -3.25 -0.89 -10.72
C MET A 133 -4.54 -1.76 -10.59
N HIS A 134 -5.73 -1.26 -10.94
CA HIS A 134 -6.98 -2.02 -10.75
C HIS A 134 -7.77 -2.26 -12.03
N TYR A 135 -8.15 -1.22 -12.77
CA TYR A 135 -8.94 -1.36 -14.00
C TYR A 135 -8.11 -1.54 -15.27
N MET A 136 -6.96 -2.19 -15.14
CA MET A 136 -6.12 -2.55 -16.28
C MET A 136 -5.43 -3.88 -16.00
N PRO A 137 -4.98 -4.60 -17.05
CA PRO A 137 -4.26 -5.84 -16.84
C PRO A 137 -3.02 -5.63 -15.97
N VAL A 138 -2.81 -6.53 -15.01
CA VAL A 138 -1.75 -6.46 -13.99
C VAL A 138 -0.36 -6.24 -14.62
N VAL A 139 -0.08 -6.88 -15.75
CA VAL A 139 1.19 -6.73 -16.47
C VAL A 139 1.43 -5.27 -16.86
N TRP A 140 0.42 -4.58 -17.37
CA TRP A 140 0.54 -3.17 -17.76
C TRP A 140 0.64 -2.24 -16.55
N GLY A 141 -0.06 -2.55 -15.46
CA GLY A 141 0.09 -1.80 -14.20
C GLY A 141 1.52 -1.89 -13.65
N ARG A 142 2.12 -3.08 -13.70
CA ARG A 142 3.52 -3.31 -13.29
C ARG A 142 4.52 -2.58 -14.18
N TRP A 143 4.34 -2.60 -15.50
CA TRP A 143 5.14 -1.80 -16.42
C TRP A 143 5.05 -0.30 -16.13
N LEU A 144 3.84 0.22 -15.87
CA LEU A 144 3.65 1.62 -15.47
C LEU A 144 4.39 1.94 -14.17
N ALA A 145 4.28 1.08 -13.16
CA ALA A 145 4.99 1.24 -11.89
C ALA A 145 6.52 1.26 -12.09
N GLY A 146 7.06 0.37 -12.92
CA GLY A 146 8.46 0.32 -13.30
C GLY A 146 8.95 1.59 -13.99
N ILE A 147 8.21 2.06 -15.00
CA ILE A 147 8.51 3.32 -15.70
C ILE A 147 8.51 4.48 -14.71
N CYS A 148 7.51 4.57 -13.84
CA CYS A 148 7.44 5.61 -12.81
C CYS A 148 8.65 5.56 -11.86
N ALA A 149 9.06 4.36 -11.42
CA ALA A 149 10.23 4.19 -10.57
C ALA A 149 11.54 4.56 -11.28
N MET A 150 11.71 4.24 -12.57
CA MET A 150 12.88 4.69 -13.35
C MET A 150 12.92 6.21 -13.49
N PHE A 151 11.79 6.85 -13.81
CA PHE A 151 11.67 8.30 -13.89
C PHE A 151 11.97 8.96 -12.54
N MET A 152 11.51 8.37 -11.45
CA MET A 152 11.81 8.83 -10.10
C MET A 152 13.30 8.70 -9.79
N LEU A 153 13.96 7.59 -10.14
CA LEU A 153 15.40 7.43 -9.92
C LEU A 153 16.19 8.51 -10.66
N VAL A 154 15.82 8.79 -11.91
CA VAL A 154 16.36 9.90 -12.69
C VAL A 154 16.09 11.25 -12.01
N ALA A 155 14.88 11.48 -11.49
CA ALA A 155 14.51 12.70 -10.78
C ALA A 155 15.32 12.88 -9.48
N ILE A 156 15.57 11.81 -8.72
CA ILE A 156 16.38 11.83 -7.50
C ILE A 156 17.82 12.21 -7.84
N VAL A 157 18.47 11.50 -8.77
CA VAL A 157 19.87 11.74 -9.15
C VAL A 157 20.04 13.15 -9.70
N SER A 158 19.19 13.56 -10.65
CA SER A 158 19.25 14.91 -11.22
C SER A 158 18.90 16.01 -10.21
N GLY A 159 18.02 15.73 -9.24
CA GLY A 159 17.68 16.63 -8.15
C GLY A 159 18.85 16.90 -7.22
N VAL A 160 19.54 15.85 -6.77
CA VAL A 160 20.76 15.95 -5.95
C VAL A 160 21.83 16.78 -6.65
N VAL A 161 22.06 16.53 -7.95
CA VAL A 161 23.05 17.28 -8.75
C VAL A 161 22.64 18.75 -8.93
N THR A 162 21.34 19.02 -9.08
CA THR A 162 20.83 20.38 -9.28
C THR A 162 21.04 21.27 -8.04
N HIS A 163 20.94 20.68 -6.84
CA HIS A 163 21.00 21.35 -5.56
C HIS A 163 22.37 21.16 -4.87
N ARG A 164 23.42 21.85 -5.35
CA ARG A 164 24.79 21.76 -4.76
C ARG A 164 24.87 22.11 -3.26
N LYS A 165 23.94 22.93 -2.74
CA LYS A 165 23.88 23.35 -1.32
C LYS A 165 22.78 22.65 -0.53
N ILE A 166 22.30 21.50 -1.00
CA ILE A 166 21.12 20.80 -0.46
C ILE A 166 21.16 20.62 1.07
N PHE A 167 22.33 20.34 1.65
CA PHE A 167 22.51 20.20 3.09
C PHE A 167 22.60 21.55 3.84
N ALA A 168 23.17 22.58 3.23
CA ALA A 168 23.28 23.91 3.84
C ALA A 168 21.93 24.65 3.83
N ASP A 169 21.19 24.53 2.72
CA ASP A 169 19.87 25.15 2.57
C ASP A 169 18.81 24.45 3.44
N PHE A 170 18.98 23.16 3.75
CA PHE A 170 18.12 22.37 4.65
C PHE A 170 17.94 23.03 6.04
N PHE A 171 19.01 23.59 6.61
CA PHE A 171 18.95 24.27 7.91
C PHE A 171 18.38 25.70 7.85
N THR A 172 18.06 26.21 6.65
CA THR A 172 17.62 27.60 6.46
C THR A 172 16.17 27.70 6.02
N PHE A 173 15.23 27.09 6.74
CA PHE A 173 13.81 27.21 6.42
C PHE A 173 13.32 28.67 6.55
N ARG A 174 12.99 29.32 5.42
CA ARG A 174 12.56 30.73 5.40
C ARG A 174 11.05 30.83 5.47
N ARG A 175 10.50 31.10 6.66
CA ARG A 175 9.05 31.30 6.90
C ARG A 175 8.49 32.53 6.16
N GLY A 176 7.27 32.40 5.64
CA GLY A 176 6.46 33.54 5.17
C GLY A 176 6.87 34.17 3.83
N LYS A 177 7.66 33.48 2.99
CA LYS A 177 8.17 33.99 1.70
C LYS A 177 7.50 33.35 0.47
N GLY A 178 6.25 32.89 0.61
CA GLY A 178 5.44 32.36 -0.49
C GLY A 178 6.12 31.18 -1.22
N GLN A 179 6.35 31.32 -2.52
CA GLN A 179 6.98 30.29 -3.35
C GLN A 179 8.35 29.81 -2.83
N ARG A 180 9.13 30.70 -2.20
CA ARG A 180 10.45 30.33 -1.64
C ARG A 180 10.30 29.40 -0.43
N SER A 181 9.34 29.67 0.46
CA SER A 181 9.05 28.78 1.59
C SER A 181 8.56 27.41 1.16
N TRP A 182 7.79 27.34 0.06
CA TRP A 182 7.35 26.07 -0.52
C TRP A 182 8.50 25.30 -1.15
N LEU A 183 9.44 25.98 -1.81
CA LEU A 183 10.65 25.35 -2.33
C LEU A 183 11.52 24.82 -1.18
N ASP A 184 11.69 25.60 -0.10
CA ASP A 184 12.41 25.15 1.10
C ASP A 184 11.72 23.92 1.73
N GLY A 185 10.39 23.89 1.77
CA GLY A 185 9.62 22.74 2.26
C GLY A 185 9.75 21.50 1.37
N HIS A 186 9.67 21.65 0.04
CA HIS A 186 9.92 20.56 -0.91
C HIS A 186 11.31 19.98 -0.74
N ASN A 187 12.32 20.84 -0.63
CA ASN A 187 13.71 20.43 -0.39
C ASN A 187 13.84 19.74 0.98
N ALA A 188 13.23 20.25 2.04
CA ALA A 188 13.29 19.62 3.36
C ALA A 188 12.73 18.18 3.34
N LEU A 189 11.57 17.98 2.69
CA LEU A 189 10.95 16.67 2.53
C LEU A 189 11.80 15.73 1.67
N ALA A 190 12.39 16.24 0.59
CA ALA A 190 13.23 15.46 -0.31
C ALA A 190 14.56 15.03 0.33
N VAL A 191 15.15 15.87 1.16
CA VAL A 191 16.50 15.67 1.70
C VAL A 191 16.48 14.84 2.97
N LEU A 192 15.55 15.13 3.88
CA LEU A 192 15.45 14.44 5.16
C LEU A 192 15.25 12.93 4.97
N ALA A 193 14.44 12.55 3.98
CA ALA A 193 14.15 11.15 3.66
C ALA A 193 14.88 10.65 2.40
N LEU A 194 15.91 11.36 1.91
CA LEU A 194 16.62 10.99 0.67
C LEU A 194 17.15 9.54 0.68
N PRO A 195 17.79 9.04 1.77
CA PRO A 195 18.23 7.63 1.80
C PRO A 195 17.07 6.67 1.61
N PHE A 196 15.92 6.97 2.22
CA PHE A 196 14.70 6.19 2.06
C PHE A 196 14.14 6.30 0.64
N HIS A 197 14.05 7.49 0.04
CA HIS A 197 13.54 7.66 -1.33
C HIS A 197 14.39 6.89 -2.35
N LEU A 198 15.71 6.94 -2.22
CA LEU A 198 16.60 6.18 -3.08
C LEU A 198 16.39 4.67 -2.88
N MET A 199 16.39 4.21 -1.63
CA MET A 199 16.19 2.80 -1.29
C MET A 199 14.84 2.28 -1.81
N ILE A 200 13.73 2.97 -1.52
CA ILE A 200 12.39 2.49 -1.87
C ILE A 200 12.18 2.45 -3.38
N THR A 201 12.73 3.43 -4.11
CA THR A 201 12.64 3.50 -5.58
C THR A 201 13.43 2.37 -6.23
N TYR A 202 14.68 2.18 -5.80
CA TYR A 202 15.54 1.14 -6.38
C TYR A 202 15.02 -0.26 -6.04
N THR A 203 14.69 -0.52 -4.78
CA THR A 203 14.14 -1.81 -4.35
C THR A 203 12.79 -2.11 -5.01
N GLY A 204 11.98 -1.09 -5.31
CA GLY A 204 10.75 -1.24 -6.10
C GLY A 204 11.00 -1.79 -7.50
N LEU A 205 12.06 -1.35 -8.19
CA LEU A 205 12.45 -1.93 -9.49
C LEU A 205 12.91 -3.39 -9.35
N ILE A 206 13.64 -3.72 -8.27
CA ILE A 206 14.12 -5.08 -8.01
C ILE A 206 12.98 -6.07 -7.78
N THR A 207 11.87 -5.64 -7.18
CA THR A 207 10.70 -6.51 -6.94
C THR A 207 10.14 -7.08 -8.24
N LEU A 208 10.25 -6.33 -9.35
CA LEU A 208 9.73 -6.66 -10.68
C LEU A 208 10.85 -6.87 -11.72
N MET A 209 12.09 -7.11 -11.29
CA MET A 209 13.26 -7.12 -12.20
C MET A 209 13.13 -8.14 -13.36
N ALA A 210 12.55 -9.31 -13.12
CA ALA A 210 12.39 -10.35 -14.14
C ALA A 210 11.40 -9.92 -15.24
N LEU A 211 10.44 -9.05 -14.93
CA LEU A 211 9.54 -8.46 -15.92
C LEU A 211 10.28 -7.52 -16.88
N TYR A 212 11.27 -6.77 -16.37
CA TYR A 212 11.99 -5.76 -17.15
C TYR A 212 13.23 -6.31 -17.84
N MET A 213 13.88 -7.31 -17.25
CA MET A 213 15.12 -7.92 -17.73
C MET A 213 15.04 -9.46 -17.66
N PRO A 214 14.21 -10.10 -18.51
CA PRO A 214 14.02 -11.55 -18.49
C PRO A 214 15.21 -12.33 -19.07
N PHE A 215 16.09 -11.67 -19.84
CA PHE A 215 17.13 -12.32 -20.66
C PHE A 215 18.05 -13.29 -19.89
N GLY A 216 18.33 -13.02 -18.61
CA GLY A 216 19.13 -13.92 -17.78
C GLY A 216 18.37 -15.20 -17.40
N VAL A 217 17.05 -15.10 -17.21
CA VAL A 217 16.16 -16.25 -17.00
C VAL A 217 16.05 -17.03 -18.31
N ASP A 218 15.73 -16.35 -19.41
CA ASP A 218 15.54 -16.97 -20.72
C ASP A 218 16.81 -17.70 -21.23
N ALA A 219 18.00 -17.19 -20.89
CA ALA A 219 19.26 -17.81 -21.30
C ALA A 219 19.64 -19.05 -20.48
N ARG A 220 19.16 -19.17 -19.24
CA ARG A 220 19.57 -20.22 -18.29
C ARG A 220 18.52 -21.29 -18.07
N TYR A 221 17.24 -20.95 -18.21
CA TYR A 221 16.11 -21.82 -17.89
C TYR A 221 15.33 -22.17 -19.16
N ALA A 222 14.77 -23.38 -19.20
CA ALA A 222 13.94 -23.81 -20.31
C ALA A 222 12.62 -23.02 -20.38
N ASP A 223 12.08 -22.68 -19.21
CA ASP A 223 10.90 -21.84 -19.06
C ASP A 223 10.93 -21.06 -17.72
N GLU A 224 10.00 -20.12 -17.56
CA GLU A 224 9.86 -19.30 -16.36
C GLU A 224 9.48 -20.13 -15.13
N GLN A 225 8.80 -21.28 -15.32
CA GLN A 225 8.35 -22.13 -14.23
C GLN A 225 9.52 -22.85 -13.54
N ALA A 226 10.51 -23.31 -14.31
CA ALA A 226 11.75 -23.87 -13.78
C ALA A 226 12.52 -22.84 -12.95
N PHE A 227 12.57 -21.58 -13.40
CA PHE A 227 13.18 -20.49 -12.63
C PHE A 227 12.47 -20.24 -11.30
N TYR A 228 11.14 -20.13 -11.30
CA TYR A 228 10.41 -19.93 -10.05
C TYR A 228 10.41 -21.16 -9.13
N ALA A 229 10.49 -22.38 -9.67
CA ALA A 229 10.64 -23.59 -8.87
C ALA A 229 11.97 -23.61 -8.11
N GLU A 230 13.07 -23.16 -8.74
CA GLU A 230 14.36 -22.98 -8.07
C GLU A 230 14.32 -21.81 -7.06
N LEU A 231 13.66 -20.70 -7.41
CA LEU A 231 13.57 -19.52 -6.55
C LEU A 231 12.66 -19.75 -5.33
N PHE A 232 11.61 -20.55 -5.46
CA PHE A 232 10.62 -20.81 -4.43
C PHE A 232 10.41 -22.32 -4.27
N PRO A 233 11.44 -23.06 -3.82
CA PRO A 233 11.38 -24.50 -3.72
C PRO A 233 10.24 -24.92 -2.78
N GLN A 234 9.43 -25.86 -3.23
CA GLN A 234 8.31 -26.41 -2.48
C GLN A 234 8.66 -27.82 -1.99
N ALA A 235 7.97 -28.25 -0.94
CA ALA A 235 8.02 -29.64 -0.52
C ALA A 235 7.54 -30.57 -1.65
N PRO A 236 8.13 -31.76 -1.84
CA PRO A 236 7.70 -32.71 -2.84
C PRO A 236 6.22 -33.08 -2.65
N THR A 237 5.48 -33.14 -3.75
CA THR A 237 4.10 -33.64 -3.76
C THR A 237 4.09 -35.13 -3.40
N VAL A 238 3.19 -35.51 -2.50
CA VAL A 238 2.98 -36.90 -2.08
C VAL A 238 1.79 -37.51 -2.82
N GLU A 239 1.89 -38.79 -3.16
CA GLU A 239 0.79 -39.55 -3.73
C GLU A 239 -0.05 -40.22 -2.63
N ARG A 240 -1.36 -40.32 -2.87
CA ARG A 240 -2.30 -40.92 -1.91
C ARG A 240 -2.02 -42.41 -1.77
N SER A 241 -1.75 -42.86 -0.55
CA SER A 241 -1.54 -44.29 -0.27
C SER A 241 -2.84 -45.09 -0.23
N GLY A 242 -3.97 -44.42 0.03
CA GLY A 242 -5.28 -45.04 0.22
C GLY A 242 -5.45 -45.72 1.57
N THR A 243 -4.42 -45.68 2.43
CA THR A 243 -4.46 -46.29 3.76
C THR A 243 -4.82 -45.20 4.77
N PRO A 244 -5.94 -45.32 5.50
CA PRO A 244 -6.31 -44.35 6.51
C PRO A 244 -5.28 -44.31 7.65
N ALA A 245 -4.82 -43.11 7.99
CA ALA A 245 -3.96 -42.89 9.15
C ALA A 245 -4.26 -41.53 9.78
N PRO A 246 -4.32 -41.43 11.12
CA PRO A 246 -4.49 -40.15 11.79
C PRO A 246 -3.24 -39.28 11.61
N LEU A 247 -3.43 -37.96 11.69
CA LEU A 247 -2.30 -37.05 11.82
C LEU A 247 -1.60 -37.31 13.16
N GLY A 248 -0.27 -37.25 13.14
CA GLY A 248 0.57 -37.23 14.32
C GLY A 248 0.47 -35.90 15.06
N ASP A 249 1.36 -35.69 16.04
CA ASP A 249 1.37 -34.48 16.84
C ASP A 249 1.84 -33.26 16.03
N VAL A 250 0.89 -32.56 15.42
CA VAL A 250 1.15 -31.33 14.65
C VAL A 250 1.77 -30.24 15.53
N GLU A 251 1.41 -30.15 16.81
CA GLU A 251 1.98 -29.16 17.72
C GLU A 251 3.48 -29.41 17.95
N ALA A 252 3.89 -30.67 18.11
CA ALA A 252 5.29 -31.05 18.18
C ALA A 252 6.05 -30.73 16.87
N MET A 253 5.43 -30.94 15.70
CA MET A 253 6.03 -30.56 14.41
C MET A 253 6.23 -29.05 14.30
N LEU A 254 5.22 -28.25 14.70
CA LEU A 254 5.31 -26.80 14.73
C LEU A 254 6.38 -26.32 15.73
N ALA A 255 6.43 -26.90 16.93
CA ALA A 255 7.45 -26.59 17.92
C ALA A 255 8.87 -26.90 17.41
N ARG A 256 9.03 -28.01 16.67
CA ARG A 256 10.30 -28.37 16.02
C ARG A 256 10.70 -27.35 14.96
N ALA A 257 9.77 -26.92 14.10
CA ALA A 257 10.02 -25.89 13.11
C ALA A 257 10.39 -24.55 13.76
N SER A 258 9.68 -24.15 14.81
CA SER A 258 9.96 -22.93 15.58
C SER A 258 11.33 -22.95 16.25
N ALA A 259 11.77 -24.09 16.78
CA ALA A 259 13.09 -24.26 17.37
C ALA A 259 14.21 -24.12 16.31
N ASP A 260 14.05 -24.72 15.13
CA ASP A 260 15.04 -24.66 14.05
C ASP A 260 15.15 -23.22 13.47
N TRP A 261 14.01 -22.56 13.22
CA TRP A 261 14.00 -21.17 12.75
C TRP A 261 14.35 -20.13 13.81
N ARG A 262 14.43 -20.53 15.09
CA ARG A 262 14.64 -19.67 16.25
C ARG A 262 13.57 -18.57 16.35
N THR A 263 12.32 -18.93 16.05
CA THR A 263 11.15 -18.05 16.13
C THR A 263 9.86 -18.86 16.29
N ASP A 264 8.96 -18.37 17.12
CA ASP A 264 7.60 -18.88 17.34
C ASP A 264 6.60 -18.45 16.24
N ARG A 265 7.07 -17.73 15.22
CA ARG A 265 6.23 -17.09 14.21
C ARG A 265 6.10 -17.95 12.95
N ILE A 266 5.07 -18.79 12.94
CA ILE A 266 4.67 -19.59 11.77
C ILE A 266 3.53 -18.85 11.05
N GLY A 267 3.66 -18.62 9.75
CA GLY A 267 2.69 -17.85 8.98
C GLY A 267 1.59 -18.72 8.35
N THR A 268 1.94 -19.91 7.91
CA THR A 268 1.00 -20.82 7.24
C THR A 268 1.32 -22.27 7.57
N LEU A 269 0.28 -23.06 7.76
CA LEU A 269 0.31 -24.50 7.90
C LEU A 269 -0.49 -25.10 6.74
N ARG A 270 0.13 -25.97 5.95
CA ARG A 270 -0.52 -26.72 4.88
C ARG A 270 -0.44 -28.20 5.19
N ILE A 271 -1.54 -28.92 5.05
CA ILE A 271 -1.60 -30.37 5.25
C ILE A 271 -2.09 -30.99 3.94
N ASP A 272 -1.22 -31.77 3.32
CA ASP A 272 -1.55 -32.57 2.15
C ASP A 272 -2.07 -33.93 2.57
N LEU A 273 -3.12 -34.39 1.89
CA LEU A 273 -3.76 -35.69 2.07
C LEU A 273 -4.13 -35.98 3.55
N PRO A 274 -4.85 -35.07 4.23
CA PRO A 274 -5.25 -35.29 5.62
C PRO A 274 -6.03 -36.61 5.77
N GLY A 275 -5.66 -37.41 6.77
CA GLY A 275 -6.27 -38.72 7.04
C GLY A 275 -5.69 -39.90 6.26
N ASP A 276 -4.62 -39.70 5.47
CA ASP A 276 -3.93 -40.74 4.69
C ASP A 276 -2.53 -41.05 5.29
N ALA A 277 -2.04 -42.28 5.15
CA ALA A 277 -0.71 -42.65 5.62
C ALA A 277 0.44 -41.87 4.93
N ALA A 278 0.20 -41.37 3.71
CA ALA A 278 1.12 -40.50 2.98
C ALA A 278 0.94 -39.00 3.30
N ALA A 279 0.14 -38.64 4.31
CA ALA A 279 -0.08 -37.25 4.69
C ALA A 279 1.25 -36.51 4.90
N GLN A 280 1.28 -35.23 4.55
CA GLN A 280 2.43 -34.37 4.76
C GLN A 280 2.00 -33.05 5.40
N VAL A 281 2.69 -32.65 6.46
CA VAL A 281 2.45 -31.39 7.18
C VAL A 281 3.57 -30.42 6.81
N VAL A 282 3.22 -29.31 6.15
CA VAL A 282 4.15 -28.27 5.70
C VAL A 282 3.93 -27.00 6.49
N ALA A 283 4.90 -26.65 7.32
CA ALA A 283 4.94 -25.38 8.03
C ALA A 283 5.76 -24.36 7.22
N SER A 284 5.26 -23.14 7.09
CA SER A 284 5.97 -22.02 6.46
C SER A 284 6.20 -20.90 7.47
N ARG A 285 7.44 -20.42 7.52
CA ARG A 285 7.87 -19.34 8.41
C ARG A 285 7.15 -18.04 8.06
N SER A 286 6.81 -17.26 9.08
CA SER A 286 6.17 -15.96 8.86
C SER A 286 7.15 -14.93 8.26
N PRO A 287 6.72 -14.14 7.25
CA PRO A 287 7.58 -13.18 6.54
C PRO A 287 7.91 -11.92 7.35
N ASP A 288 7.40 -11.77 8.57
CA ASP A 288 7.67 -10.66 9.50
C ASP A 288 8.87 -10.92 10.42
N THR A 289 9.54 -12.06 10.28
CA THR A 289 10.59 -12.50 11.22
C THR A 289 12.01 -12.09 10.83
N ARG A 290 12.25 -11.73 9.56
CA ARG A 290 13.57 -11.32 9.06
C ARG A 290 13.47 -10.38 7.86
N ILE A 291 14.57 -9.67 7.60
CA ILE A 291 14.66 -8.72 6.47
C ILE A 291 14.58 -9.43 5.13
N VAL A 292 15.22 -10.59 4.97
CA VAL A 292 15.20 -11.31 3.70
C VAL A 292 13.79 -11.82 3.43
N TYR A 293 13.18 -11.37 2.34
CA TYR A 293 11.88 -11.85 1.90
C TYR A 293 12.03 -13.21 1.22
N ASP A 294 11.59 -14.25 1.91
CA ASP A 294 11.60 -15.63 1.44
C ASP A 294 10.43 -16.44 2.02
N PHE A 295 10.36 -17.70 1.61
CA PHE A 295 9.31 -18.65 1.99
C PHE A 295 9.95 -19.92 2.56
N GLU A 296 10.75 -19.75 3.62
CA GLU A 296 11.37 -20.88 4.31
C GLU A 296 10.28 -21.78 4.91
N SER A 297 10.35 -23.06 4.56
CA SER A 297 9.35 -24.05 4.90
C SER A 297 10.00 -25.38 5.30
N MET A 298 9.30 -26.14 6.14
CA MET A 298 9.66 -27.49 6.55
C MET A 298 8.46 -28.40 6.33
N ALA A 299 8.71 -29.58 5.80
CA ALA A 299 7.71 -30.61 5.64
C ALA A 299 8.02 -31.81 6.52
N PHE A 300 6.98 -32.29 7.19
CA PHE A 300 7.01 -33.42 8.09
C PHE A 300 6.11 -34.52 7.55
N SER A 301 6.46 -35.78 7.81
CA SER A 301 5.53 -36.90 7.67
C SER A 301 4.32 -36.61 8.56
N GLY A 302 3.13 -36.62 7.96
CA GLY A 302 1.90 -36.28 8.65
C GLY A 302 1.53 -37.28 9.73
N THR A 303 2.01 -38.53 9.66
CA THR A 303 1.73 -39.59 10.64
C THR A 303 2.80 -39.68 11.72
N SER A 304 4.09 -39.73 11.35
CA SER A 304 5.19 -39.92 12.30
C SER A 304 5.75 -38.61 12.88
N GLY A 305 5.52 -37.47 12.22
CA GLY A 305 6.13 -36.19 12.57
C GLY A 305 7.62 -36.08 12.24
N GLU A 306 8.20 -37.05 11.54
CA GLU A 306 9.59 -37.00 11.09
C GLU A 306 9.76 -35.90 10.03
N LEU A 307 10.84 -35.13 10.11
CA LEU A 307 11.16 -34.12 9.10
C LEU A 307 11.59 -34.80 7.80
N VAL A 308 10.79 -34.66 6.74
CA VAL A 308 11.04 -35.28 5.43
C VAL A 308 11.67 -34.31 4.43
N TRP A 309 11.46 -33.00 4.61
CA TRP A 309 12.04 -31.99 3.71
C TRP A 309 12.17 -30.63 4.40
N ARG A 310 13.15 -29.84 3.96
CA ARG A 310 13.31 -28.43 4.34
C ARG A 310 13.74 -27.61 3.13
N THR A 311 13.40 -26.33 3.12
CA THR A 311 13.88 -25.39 2.11
C THR A 311 15.42 -25.45 2.01
N PRO A 312 15.99 -25.70 0.82
CA PRO A 312 17.43 -25.68 0.63
C PRO A 312 18.06 -24.31 0.90
N PRO A 313 19.34 -24.25 1.32
CA PRO A 313 20.08 -22.99 1.41
C PRO A 313 20.10 -22.25 0.08
N ARG A 314 20.06 -20.92 0.14
CA ARG A 314 20.02 -20.05 -1.05
C ARG A 314 21.41 -19.50 -1.36
N GLY A 315 21.62 -19.13 -2.62
CA GLY A 315 22.82 -18.40 -3.04
C GLY A 315 22.75 -16.91 -2.68
N ALA A 316 23.91 -16.28 -2.56
CA ALA A 316 24.05 -14.87 -2.18
C ALA A 316 23.23 -13.89 -3.04
N ALA A 317 23.03 -14.19 -4.33
CA ALA A 317 22.20 -13.38 -5.22
C ALA A 317 20.71 -13.39 -4.81
N ALA A 318 20.19 -14.56 -4.45
CA ALA A 318 18.80 -14.70 -4.00
C ALA A 318 18.59 -14.00 -2.66
N ASP A 319 19.54 -14.10 -1.73
CA ASP A 319 19.48 -13.41 -0.44
C ASP A 319 19.59 -11.89 -0.58
N THR A 320 20.45 -11.40 -1.48
CA THR A 320 20.58 -9.97 -1.78
C THR A 320 19.26 -9.42 -2.32
N ARG A 321 18.65 -10.12 -3.29
CA ARG A 321 17.34 -9.77 -3.83
C ARG A 321 16.26 -9.83 -2.74
N GLY A 322 16.23 -10.90 -1.95
CA GLY A 322 15.28 -11.08 -0.86
C GLY A 322 15.38 -9.95 0.17
N GLY A 323 16.60 -9.53 0.52
CA GLY A 323 16.84 -8.38 1.39
C GLY A 323 16.32 -7.08 0.80
N MET A 324 16.54 -6.82 -0.50
CA MET A 324 15.99 -5.64 -1.19
C MET A 324 14.45 -5.65 -1.21
N VAL A 325 13.84 -6.80 -1.51
CA VAL A 325 12.38 -6.96 -1.50
C VAL A 325 11.81 -6.76 -0.09
N GLY A 326 12.47 -7.32 0.93
CA GLY A 326 12.00 -7.17 2.30
C GLY A 326 12.23 -5.78 2.89
N LEU A 327 13.29 -5.05 2.48
CA LEU A 327 13.42 -3.61 2.75
C LEU A 327 12.28 -2.81 2.12
N HIS A 328 11.88 -3.13 0.88
CA HIS A 328 10.75 -2.47 0.24
C HIS A 328 9.42 -2.73 0.97
N ALA A 329 9.15 -4.01 1.27
CA ALA A 329 7.91 -4.45 1.89
C ALA A 329 7.82 -4.11 3.39
N ALA A 330 8.97 -3.96 4.06
CA ALA A 330 9.14 -3.67 5.49
C ALA A 330 8.31 -4.54 6.44
N ARG A 331 8.02 -5.80 6.07
CA ARG A 331 7.22 -6.72 6.89
C ARG A 331 7.88 -7.02 8.24
N PHE A 332 9.20 -7.11 8.23
CA PHE A 332 10.03 -7.35 9.42
C PHE A 332 10.06 -6.18 10.40
N ALA A 333 9.66 -4.97 9.97
CA ALA A 333 9.90 -3.76 10.75
C ALA A 333 9.05 -3.78 12.02
N PRO A 334 9.64 -3.73 13.24
CA PRO A 334 8.88 -3.53 14.47
C PRO A 334 8.22 -2.16 14.47
N MET A 335 7.33 -1.90 15.42
CA MET A 335 6.46 -0.71 15.46
C MET A 335 7.22 0.61 15.23
N THR A 336 8.32 0.85 15.95
CA THR A 336 9.11 2.09 15.81
C THR A 336 9.69 2.25 14.41
N MET A 337 10.28 1.18 13.87
CA MET A 337 10.86 1.21 12.52
C MET A 337 9.76 1.41 11.47
N ARG A 338 8.60 0.78 11.65
CA ARG A 338 7.45 0.97 10.76
C ARG A 338 6.99 2.42 10.72
N TRP A 339 6.97 3.11 11.85
CA TRP A 339 6.70 4.55 11.88
C TRP A 339 7.75 5.35 11.11
N LEU A 340 9.04 4.99 11.18
CA LEU A 340 10.08 5.64 10.36
C LEU A 340 9.85 5.42 8.87
N PHE A 341 9.53 4.19 8.45
CA PHE A 341 9.17 3.87 7.06
C PHE A 341 7.93 4.64 6.60
N PHE A 342 6.87 4.64 7.42
CA PHE A 342 5.63 5.36 7.16
C PHE A 342 5.85 6.88 7.04
N LEU A 343 6.54 7.51 7.99
CA LEU A 343 6.79 8.95 7.98
C LEU A 343 7.71 9.36 6.82
N SER A 344 8.70 8.53 6.47
CA SER A 344 9.57 8.78 5.31
C SER A 344 8.81 8.64 3.99
N SER A 345 7.89 7.68 3.90
CA SER A 345 7.01 7.52 2.73
C SER A 345 5.97 8.63 2.62
N LEU A 346 5.42 9.08 3.76
CA LEU A 346 4.55 10.26 3.83
C LEU A 346 5.31 11.51 3.38
N ALA A 347 6.59 11.66 3.78
CA ALA A 347 7.43 12.75 3.29
C ALA A 347 7.63 12.66 1.76
N GLY A 348 7.79 11.46 1.20
CA GLY A 348 7.78 11.23 -0.25
C GLY A 348 6.47 11.63 -0.92
N THR A 349 5.34 11.26 -0.34
CA THR A 349 4.00 11.65 -0.82
C THR A 349 3.84 13.18 -0.87
N LEU A 350 4.23 13.86 0.21
CA LEU A 350 4.19 15.33 0.31
C LEU A 350 5.21 16.01 -0.62
N MET A 351 6.38 15.40 -0.83
CA MET A 351 7.39 15.89 -1.76
C MET A 351 6.84 15.88 -3.20
N VAL A 352 6.23 14.78 -3.64
CA VAL A 352 5.63 14.70 -4.99
C VAL A 352 4.48 15.69 -5.12
N ALA A 353 3.57 15.73 -4.14
CA ALA A 353 2.45 16.68 -4.13
C ALA A 353 2.91 18.15 -4.22
N SER A 354 3.89 18.53 -3.38
CA SER A 354 4.45 19.89 -3.38
C SER A 354 5.17 20.21 -4.70
N GLY A 355 5.85 19.25 -5.34
CA GLY A 355 6.46 19.42 -6.66
C GLY A 355 5.43 19.75 -7.74
N LEU A 356 4.32 19.01 -7.79
CA LEU A 356 3.21 19.25 -8.72
C LEU A 356 2.59 20.65 -8.52
N VAL A 357 2.34 21.04 -7.27
CA VAL A 357 1.77 22.35 -6.93
C VAL A 357 2.76 23.48 -7.24
N LEU A 358 4.04 23.33 -6.90
CA LEU A 358 5.08 24.31 -7.19
C LEU A 358 5.21 24.56 -8.70
N TRP A 359 5.14 23.50 -9.51
CA TRP A 359 5.20 23.62 -10.95
C TRP A 359 4.02 24.45 -11.49
N THR A 360 2.79 24.15 -11.06
CA THR A 360 1.60 24.90 -11.51
C THR A 360 1.64 26.37 -11.09
N VAL A 361 2.04 26.67 -9.85
CA VAL A 361 2.20 28.05 -9.35
C VAL A 361 3.25 28.81 -10.17
N LYS A 362 4.43 28.21 -10.39
CA LYS A 362 5.51 28.82 -11.17
C LYS A 362 5.10 29.04 -12.61
N ARG A 363 4.47 28.04 -13.24
CA ARG A 363 4.09 28.09 -14.64
C ARG A 363 2.97 29.09 -14.89
N ARG A 364 2.00 29.21 -13.98
CA ARG A 364 0.93 30.21 -14.04
C ARG A 364 1.48 31.64 -14.13
N ALA A 365 2.51 31.96 -13.35
CA ALA A 365 3.15 33.28 -13.36
C ALA A 365 3.90 33.59 -14.67
N GLN A 366 4.22 32.57 -15.47
CA GLN A 366 4.89 32.69 -16.77
C GLN A 366 3.90 32.71 -17.95
N LEU A 367 2.60 32.58 -17.71
CA LEU A 367 1.61 32.61 -18.78
C LEU A 367 1.39 34.04 -19.29
N PRO A 368 1.09 34.22 -20.59
CA PRO A 368 0.74 35.53 -21.15
C PRO A 368 -0.44 36.20 -20.43
N ASP A 369 -1.49 35.42 -20.12
CA ASP A 369 -2.60 35.84 -19.27
C ASP A 369 -2.77 34.85 -18.10
N PRO A 370 -2.25 35.16 -16.90
CA PRO A 370 -2.41 34.32 -15.71
C PRO A 370 -3.86 34.20 -15.21
N ALA A 371 -4.75 35.13 -15.59
CA ALA A 371 -6.16 35.10 -15.18
C ALA A 371 -7.01 34.23 -16.10
N ARG A 372 -6.58 34.03 -17.37
CA ARG A 372 -7.25 33.18 -18.36
C ARG A 372 -6.26 32.19 -18.98
N PRO A 373 -5.81 31.18 -18.22
CA PRO A 373 -4.91 30.16 -18.74
C PRO A 373 -5.54 29.34 -19.87
N HIS A 374 -4.71 28.90 -20.81
CA HIS A 374 -5.11 27.99 -21.88
C HIS A 374 -5.58 26.62 -21.33
N VAL A 375 -6.34 25.87 -22.14
CA VAL A 375 -6.99 24.60 -21.74
C VAL A 375 -6.00 23.61 -21.12
N GLY A 376 -4.85 23.39 -21.74
CA GLY A 376 -3.84 22.45 -21.22
C GLY A 376 -3.36 22.79 -19.79
N PHE A 377 -3.16 24.07 -19.47
CA PHE A 377 -2.79 24.45 -18.10
C PHE A 377 -3.93 24.21 -17.11
N ARG A 378 -5.17 24.54 -17.50
CA ARG A 378 -6.36 24.28 -16.67
C ARG A 378 -6.54 22.80 -16.38
N LEU A 379 -6.28 21.94 -17.35
CA LEU A 379 -6.32 20.49 -17.16
C LEU A 379 -5.29 20.05 -16.12
N VAL A 380 -4.02 20.47 -16.25
CA VAL A 380 -2.97 20.12 -15.28
C VAL A 380 -3.29 20.61 -13.88
N GLU A 381 -3.82 21.83 -13.74
CA GLU A 381 -4.24 22.37 -12.46
C GLU A 381 -5.43 21.60 -11.85
N SER A 382 -6.40 21.19 -12.68
CA SER A 382 -7.56 20.41 -12.25
C SER A 382 -7.14 18.99 -11.82
N LEU A 383 -6.26 18.35 -12.58
CA LEU A 383 -5.69 17.05 -12.24
C LEU A 383 -4.87 17.11 -10.95
N ASN A 384 -4.09 18.17 -10.74
CA ASN A 384 -3.39 18.36 -9.46
C ASN A 384 -4.37 18.38 -8.28
N ILE A 385 -5.50 19.09 -8.41
CA ILE A 385 -6.52 19.16 -7.35
C ILE A 385 -7.13 17.77 -7.13
N GLY A 386 -7.61 17.13 -8.19
CA GLY A 386 -8.26 15.83 -8.08
C GLY A 386 -7.33 14.73 -7.58
N PHE A 387 -6.03 14.77 -7.89
CA PHE A 387 -5.06 13.81 -7.36
C PHE A 387 -4.74 14.15 -5.90
N VAL A 388 -4.25 15.36 -5.62
CA VAL A 388 -3.69 15.69 -4.30
C VAL A 388 -4.77 15.84 -3.22
N ALA A 389 -5.95 16.38 -3.54
CA ALA A 389 -7.06 16.48 -2.61
C ALA A 389 -8.09 15.37 -2.81
N GLY A 390 -8.40 15.04 -4.06
CA GLY A 390 -9.46 14.08 -4.39
C GLY A 390 -9.12 12.62 -4.08
N LEU A 391 -7.86 12.18 -4.24
CA LEU A 391 -7.47 10.79 -3.98
C LEU A 391 -7.56 10.42 -2.49
N PRO A 392 -7.06 11.22 -1.52
CA PRO A 392 -7.31 10.97 -0.10
C PRO A 392 -8.80 10.92 0.25
N ALA A 393 -9.63 11.79 -0.34
CA ALA A 393 -11.07 11.76 -0.13
C ALA A 393 -11.72 10.48 -0.69
N ALA A 394 -11.25 9.98 -1.84
CA ALA A 394 -11.68 8.68 -2.38
C ALA A 394 -11.27 7.51 -1.46
N MET A 395 -10.07 7.54 -0.87
CA MET A 395 -9.66 6.57 0.15
C MET A 395 -10.62 6.56 1.35
N ALA A 396 -11.10 7.74 1.80
CA ALA A 396 -12.12 7.80 2.84
C ALA A 396 -13.44 7.16 2.39
N VAL A 397 -13.86 7.36 1.14
CA VAL A 397 -15.07 6.72 0.58
C VAL A 397 -14.95 5.19 0.55
N PHE A 398 -13.77 4.63 0.26
CA PHE A 398 -13.52 3.19 0.37
C PHE A 398 -13.78 2.67 1.80
N LEU A 399 -13.31 3.41 2.82
CA LEU A 399 -13.54 3.05 4.22
C LEU A 399 -15.02 3.22 4.63
N TRP A 400 -15.72 4.24 4.10
CA TRP A 400 -17.17 4.40 4.30
C TRP A 400 -17.97 3.28 3.63
N ALA A 401 -17.62 2.89 2.41
CA ALA A 401 -18.24 1.77 1.72
C ALA A 401 -18.16 0.49 2.55
N ASN A 402 -17.04 0.29 3.27
CA ASN A 402 -16.92 -0.84 4.17
C ASN A 402 -17.94 -0.85 5.33
N ARG A 403 -18.34 0.33 5.82
CA ARG A 403 -19.34 0.45 6.89
C ARG A 403 -20.78 0.42 6.40
N LEU A 404 -21.03 0.95 5.21
CA LEU A 404 -22.40 1.18 4.71
C LEU A 404 -22.90 0.09 3.75
N LEU A 405 -22.02 -0.62 3.04
CA LEU A 405 -22.45 -1.70 2.15
C LEU A 405 -22.94 -2.91 2.96
N PRO A 406 -24.12 -3.48 2.62
CA PRO A 406 -24.63 -4.68 3.30
C PRO A 406 -23.65 -5.85 3.22
N ALA A 407 -23.46 -6.57 4.33
CA ALA A 407 -22.46 -7.64 4.44
C ALA A 407 -22.70 -8.79 3.45
N GLY A 408 -23.96 -9.13 3.16
CA GLY A 408 -24.35 -10.20 2.23
C GLY A 408 -24.47 -9.78 0.76
N MET A 409 -24.06 -8.56 0.40
CA MET A 409 -24.15 -8.07 -0.98
C MET A 409 -23.22 -8.86 -1.91
N ALA A 410 -23.72 -9.25 -3.09
CA ALA A 410 -22.88 -9.86 -4.12
C ALA A 410 -21.77 -8.89 -4.58
N GLU A 411 -20.56 -9.41 -4.76
CA GLU A 411 -19.38 -8.62 -5.17
C GLU A 411 -19.10 -7.41 -4.28
N ARG A 412 -19.48 -7.47 -3.00
CA ARG A 412 -19.34 -6.37 -2.03
C ARG A 412 -17.93 -5.75 -2.04
N ALA A 413 -16.88 -6.58 -1.96
CA ALA A 413 -15.50 -6.11 -1.97
C ALA A 413 -15.15 -5.33 -3.25
N GLN A 414 -15.73 -5.70 -4.38
CA GLN A 414 -15.53 -5.00 -5.65
C GLN A 414 -16.30 -3.68 -5.67
N TRP A 415 -17.49 -3.61 -5.07
CA TRP A 415 -18.25 -2.36 -4.92
C TRP A 415 -17.57 -1.33 -4.01
N GLU A 416 -16.85 -1.76 -2.96
CA GLU A 416 -15.98 -0.85 -2.19
C GLU A 416 -14.99 -0.13 -3.13
N ILE A 417 -14.40 -0.86 -4.07
CA ILE A 417 -13.44 -0.34 -5.04
C ILE A 417 -14.12 0.50 -6.14
N HIS A 418 -15.30 0.10 -6.61
CA HIS A 418 -16.08 0.91 -7.57
C HIS A 418 -16.40 2.28 -6.99
N LEU A 419 -16.87 2.35 -5.74
CA LEU A 419 -17.19 3.61 -5.07
C LEU A 419 -15.95 4.50 -4.89
N PHE A 420 -14.81 3.92 -4.55
CA PHE A 420 -13.53 4.63 -4.52
C PHE A 420 -13.23 5.32 -5.87
N PHE A 421 -13.26 4.58 -6.98
CA PHE A 421 -12.89 5.13 -8.28
C PHE A 421 -13.95 6.07 -8.87
N LEU A 422 -15.24 5.79 -8.65
CA LEU A 422 -16.34 6.67 -9.07
C LEU A 422 -16.26 8.01 -8.34
N PHE A 423 -16.00 8.00 -7.04
CA PHE A 423 -15.82 9.23 -6.27
C PHE A 423 -14.56 9.98 -6.70
N TRP A 424 -13.46 9.26 -6.95
CA TRP A 424 -12.24 9.87 -7.44
C TRP A 424 -12.42 10.53 -8.82
N LEU A 425 -13.12 9.87 -9.73
CA LEU A 425 -13.52 10.45 -11.03
C LEU A 425 -14.40 11.68 -10.83
N ALA A 426 -15.38 11.64 -9.91
CA ALA A 426 -16.20 12.79 -9.58
C ALA A 426 -15.35 13.98 -9.08
N CYS A 427 -14.31 13.73 -8.27
CA CYS A 427 -13.35 14.75 -7.87
C CYS A 427 -12.59 15.34 -9.07
N MET A 428 -12.18 14.54 -10.05
CA MET A 428 -11.53 15.05 -11.27
C MET A 428 -12.46 15.94 -12.08
N LEU A 429 -13.69 15.47 -12.34
CA LEU A 429 -14.69 16.21 -13.10
C LEU A 429 -15.08 17.51 -12.38
N HIS A 430 -15.25 17.46 -11.06
CA HIS A 430 -15.48 18.62 -10.20
C HIS A 430 -14.37 19.66 -10.34
N ALA A 431 -13.10 19.23 -10.30
CA ALA A 431 -11.97 20.15 -10.42
C ALA A 431 -11.93 20.87 -11.78
N CYS A 432 -12.40 20.23 -12.85
CA CYS A 432 -12.45 20.82 -14.20
C CYS A 432 -13.52 21.93 -14.34
N VAL A 433 -14.63 21.84 -13.60
CA VAL A 433 -15.76 22.80 -13.72
C VAL A 433 -15.73 23.89 -12.65
N ARG A 434 -15.04 23.68 -11.53
CA ARG A 434 -14.96 24.64 -10.42
C ARG A 434 -13.75 25.56 -10.55
N ARG A 435 -13.84 26.73 -9.90
CA ARG A 435 -12.69 27.63 -9.77
C ARG A 435 -11.61 26.93 -8.93
N PRO A 436 -10.32 26.96 -9.31
CA PRO A 436 -9.27 26.17 -8.65
C PRO A 436 -9.22 26.30 -7.12
N VAL A 437 -9.32 27.52 -6.60
CA VAL A 437 -9.32 27.78 -5.14
C VAL A 437 -10.53 27.15 -4.45
N ALA A 438 -11.71 27.24 -5.05
CA ALA A 438 -12.92 26.63 -4.52
C ALA A 438 -12.82 25.11 -4.57
N ALA A 439 -12.32 24.56 -5.69
CA ALA A 439 -12.14 23.12 -5.86
C ALA A 439 -11.19 22.51 -4.81
N TRP A 440 -10.04 23.16 -4.55
CA TRP A 440 -9.13 22.78 -3.46
C TRP A 440 -9.85 22.76 -2.11
N ARG A 441 -10.50 23.87 -1.76
CA ARG A 441 -11.19 24.01 -0.47
C ARG A 441 -12.29 22.96 -0.30
N GLU A 442 -13.13 22.78 -1.32
CA GLU A 442 -14.28 21.88 -1.31
C GLU A 442 -13.83 20.43 -1.18
N GLN A 443 -12.88 19.96 -1.98
CA GLN A 443 -12.40 18.58 -1.91
C GLN A 443 -11.66 18.28 -0.60
N LEU A 444 -10.81 19.20 -0.14
CA LEU A 444 -10.12 19.05 1.15
C LEU A 444 -11.12 19.03 2.32
N MET A 445 -12.15 19.87 2.29
CA MET A 445 -13.19 19.89 3.31
C MET A 445 -14.05 18.62 3.27
N ILE A 446 -14.44 18.15 2.09
CA ILE A 446 -15.18 16.89 1.95
C ILE A 446 -14.33 15.73 2.50
N GLY A 447 -13.05 15.64 2.13
CA GLY A 447 -12.15 14.65 2.70
C GLY A 447 -12.03 14.76 4.22
N ALA A 448 -11.91 15.98 4.76
CA ALA A 448 -11.84 16.23 6.20
C ALA A 448 -13.08 15.72 6.94
N LEU A 449 -14.27 16.02 6.40
CA LEU A 449 -15.54 15.57 6.95
C LEU A 449 -15.69 14.05 6.86
N LEU A 450 -15.34 13.44 5.72
CA LEU A 450 -15.41 12.00 5.55
C LEU A 450 -14.52 11.26 6.55
N PHE A 451 -13.27 11.71 6.74
CA PHE A 451 -12.36 11.09 7.70
C PHE A 451 -12.77 11.33 9.15
N ALA A 452 -13.22 12.54 9.50
CA ALA A 452 -13.62 12.86 10.88
C ALA A 452 -14.95 12.22 11.29
N ALA A 453 -15.91 12.12 10.37
CA ALA A 453 -17.23 11.56 10.67
C ALA A 453 -17.22 10.03 10.82
N LEU A 454 -16.22 9.33 10.27
CA LEU A 454 -16.19 7.87 10.26
C LEU A 454 -15.95 7.26 11.67
N PRO A 455 -14.99 7.75 12.49
CA PRO A 455 -14.87 7.34 13.89
C PRO A 455 -16.11 7.71 14.72
N LEU A 456 -16.73 8.86 14.48
CA LEU A 456 -17.98 9.26 15.14
C LEU A 456 -19.12 8.30 14.81
N TYR A 457 -19.21 7.88 13.54
CA TYR A 457 -20.14 6.84 13.11
C TYR A 457 -19.85 5.53 13.82
N ASN A 458 -18.59 5.09 13.93
CA ASN A 458 -18.26 3.85 14.64
C ASN A 458 -18.68 3.89 16.12
N VAL A 459 -18.53 5.04 16.80
CA VAL A 459 -18.96 5.21 18.20
C VAL A 459 -20.48 5.07 18.37
N VAL A 460 -21.27 5.59 17.42
CA VAL A 460 -22.73 5.62 17.53
C VAL A 460 -23.41 4.39 16.94
N ALA A 461 -22.92 3.92 15.79
CA ALA A 461 -23.59 2.92 14.96
C ALA A 461 -22.94 1.53 14.99
N THR A 462 -21.80 1.36 15.69
CA THR A 462 -21.11 0.06 15.75
C THR A 462 -20.73 -0.33 17.17
N ARG A 463 -20.52 -1.63 17.40
CA ARG A 463 -20.06 -2.18 18.68
C ARG A 463 -18.56 -2.00 18.93
N HIS A 464 -17.82 -1.59 17.90
CA HIS A 464 -16.35 -1.52 17.90
C HIS A 464 -15.86 -0.08 17.62
N GLY A 465 -16.56 0.92 18.14
CA GLY A 465 -16.09 2.31 18.09
C GLY A 465 -14.96 2.57 19.08
N LEU A 466 -14.19 3.65 18.85
CA LEU A 466 -13.02 4.06 19.62
C LEU A 466 -13.06 3.74 21.13
N PHE A 467 -14.09 4.19 21.85
CA PHE A 467 -14.17 3.98 23.31
C PHE A 467 -14.40 2.51 23.69
N ALA A 468 -15.23 1.79 22.92
CA ALA A 468 -15.47 0.36 23.12
C ALA A 468 -14.20 -0.45 22.83
N SER A 469 -13.47 -0.12 21.75
CA SER A 469 -12.20 -0.74 21.41
C SER A 469 -11.14 -0.52 22.49
N LEU A 470 -11.02 0.71 23.02
CA LEU A 470 -10.11 1.00 24.14
C LEU A 470 -10.49 0.21 25.40
N ALA A 471 -11.78 0.12 25.72
CA ALA A 471 -12.26 -0.65 26.87
C ALA A 471 -11.99 -2.17 26.71
N ALA A 472 -12.05 -2.68 25.48
CA ALA A 472 -11.76 -4.07 25.15
C ALA A 472 -10.25 -4.36 24.95
N GLY A 473 -9.37 -3.35 25.04
CA GLY A 473 -7.94 -3.50 24.78
C GLY A 473 -7.56 -3.65 23.31
N ASP A 474 -8.50 -3.44 22.37
CA ASP A 474 -8.23 -3.48 20.92
C ASP A 474 -7.57 -2.18 20.45
N THR A 475 -6.25 -2.13 20.65
CA THR A 475 -5.43 -0.97 20.30
C THR A 475 -5.35 -0.71 18.80
N ALA A 476 -5.51 -1.74 17.95
CA ALA A 476 -5.46 -1.59 16.50
C ALA A 476 -6.68 -0.82 15.98
N MET A 477 -7.88 -1.21 16.43
CA MET A 477 -9.13 -0.51 16.09
C MET A 477 -9.09 0.95 16.57
N ALA A 478 -8.69 1.17 17.82
CA ALA A 478 -8.60 2.51 18.41
C ALA A 478 -7.57 3.41 17.70
N ALA A 479 -6.38 2.87 17.40
CA ALA A 479 -5.34 3.62 16.70
C ALA A 479 -5.77 4.04 15.29
N MET A 480 -6.52 3.18 14.58
CA MET A 480 -7.09 3.52 13.28
C MET A 480 -8.09 4.65 13.38
N ASP A 481 -9.06 4.58 14.31
CA ASP A 481 -10.04 5.66 14.53
C ASP A 481 -9.34 7.00 14.86
N ILE A 482 -8.31 7.00 15.71
CA ILE A 482 -7.50 8.19 16.01
C ILE A 482 -6.78 8.70 14.77
N GLY A 483 -6.18 7.80 13.98
CA GLY A 483 -5.50 8.14 12.72
C GLY A 483 -6.44 8.83 11.73
N LEU A 484 -7.68 8.33 11.60
CA LEU A 484 -8.70 8.96 10.76
C LEU A 484 -9.07 10.36 11.26
N LEU A 485 -9.22 10.57 12.57
CA LEU A 485 -9.45 11.92 13.14
C LEU A 485 -8.29 12.87 12.84
N VAL A 486 -7.05 12.41 12.97
CA VAL A 486 -5.85 13.21 12.67
C VAL A 486 -5.79 13.58 11.19
N LEU A 487 -6.09 12.63 10.28
CA LEU A 487 -6.19 12.90 8.85
C LEU A 487 -7.31 13.91 8.54
N GLY A 488 -8.47 13.76 9.17
CA GLY A 488 -9.58 14.70 9.06
C GLY A 488 -9.17 16.12 9.47
N ALA A 489 -8.52 16.26 10.63
CA ALA A 489 -8.00 17.53 11.12
C ALA A 489 -6.93 18.13 10.19
N ALA A 490 -6.01 17.31 9.66
CA ALA A 490 -4.97 17.76 8.74
C ALA A 490 -5.56 18.27 7.42
N LEU A 491 -6.51 17.55 6.82
CA LEU A 491 -7.21 18.00 5.61
C LEU A 491 -8.03 19.26 5.87
N GLY A 492 -8.72 19.34 7.02
CA GLY A 492 -9.50 20.52 7.41
C GLY A 492 -8.62 21.75 7.62
N TRP A 493 -7.44 21.58 8.24
CA TRP A 493 -6.44 22.63 8.37
C TRP A 493 -5.91 23.10 7.01
N MET A 494 -5.65 22.17 6.08
CA MET A 494 -5.25 22.54 4.71
C MET A 494 -6.36 23.31 3.98
N ALA A 495 -7.63 22.89 4.11
CA ALA A 495 -8.77 23.61 3.54
C ALA A 495 -8.88 25.04 4.09
N TRP A 496 -8.72 25.21 5.41
CA TRP A 496 -8.68 26.52 6.07
C TRP A 496 -7.50 27.37 5.60
N ALA A 497 -6.31 26.78 5.45
CA ALA A 497 -5.12 27.48 4.99
C ALA A 497 -5.28 28.00 3.55
N VAL A 498 -5.91 27.21 2.66
CA VAL A 498 -6.26 27.62 1.29
C VAL A 498 -7.25 28.79 1.30
N ASP A 499 -8.33 28.70 2.09
CA ASP A 499 -9.34 29.77 2.19
C ASP A 499 -8.74 31.07 2.74
N ARG A 500 -7.92 30.98 3.79
CA ARG A 500 -7.22 32.12 4.38
C ARG A 500 -6.25 32.77 3.39
N HIS A 501 -5.52 31.97 2.60
CA HIS A 501 -4.63 32.50 1.58
C HIS A 501 -5.40 33.22 0.47
N ALA A 502 -6.51 32.66 0.01
CA ALA A 502 -7.36 33.25 -1.01
C ALA A 502 -7.94 34.60 -0.59
N ARG A 503 -8.40 34.74 0.67
CA ARG A 503 -8.92 36.01 1.21
C ARG A 503 -7.86 37.10 1.34
N ARG A 504 -6.58 36.73 1.53
CA ARG A 504 -5.46 37.67 1.71
C ARG A 504 -4.82 38.08 0.38
N ALA A 505 -5.12 37.41 -0.73
CA ALA A 505 -4.61 37.80 -2.03
C ALA A 505 -5.18 39.18 -2.41
N PRO A 506 -4.35 40.20 -2.68
CA PRO A 506 -4.86 41.53 -3.01
C PRO A 506 -5.68 41.46 -4.30
N MET A 507 -6.92 41.95 -4.27
CA MET A 507 -7.69 42.21 -5.47
C MET A 507 -6.88 43.18 -6.35
N ARG A 508 -6.23 42.66 -7.39
CA ARG A 508 -5.60 43.51 -8.41
C ARG A 508 -6.69 44.38 -9.03
N ARG A 509 -6.76 45.65 -8.64
CA ARG A 509 -7.59 46.66 -9.31
C ARG A 509 -7.26 46.63 -10.80
N PRO A 510 -8.26 46.66 -11.70
CA PRO A 510 -7.99 46.78 -13.12
C PRO A 510 -7.20 48.06 -13.34
N ARG A 511 -6.01 47.95 -13.92
CA ARG A 511 -5.22 49.10 -14.35
C ARG A 511 -6.04 49.78 -15.45
N ARG A 512 -6.75 50.87 -15.09
CA ARG A 512 -7.41 51.75 -16.07
C ARG A 512 -6.37 52.06 -17.14
N ALA A 513 -6.65 51.67 -18.38
CA ALA A 513 -5.87 52.12 -19.52
C ALA A 513 -5.95 53.65 -19.53
N ARG A 514 -4.82 54.32 -19.28
CA ARG A 514 -4.68 55.73 -19.66
C ARG A 514 -4.70 55.72 -21.18
N VAL A 515 -5.85 56.05 -21.76
CA VAL A 515 -5.93 56.56 -23.12
C VAL A 515 -5.15 57.87 -23.09
N ALA A 516 -3.98 57.88 -23.72
CA ALA A 516 -3.25 59.10 -23.96
C ALA A 516 -3.88 59.74 -25.20
N ASP A 517 -4.64 60.81 -25.00
CA ASP A 517 -5.00 61.73 -26.07
C ASP A 517 -3.71 62.30 -26.66
N ALA A 518 -3.46 62.00 -27.93
CA ALA A 518 -2.45 62.65 -28.73
C ALA A 518 -3.03 63.99 -29.21
N GLN A 519 -2.67 65.08 -28.53
CA GLN A 519 -2.80 66.43 -29.09
C GLN A 519 -1.68 66.65 -30.11
N VAL A 520 -2.09 66.95 -31.34
CA VAL A 520 -1.27 67.47 -32.43
C VAL A 520 -1.07 68.97 -32.21
N PRO A 521 0.16 69.52 -32.25
CA PRO A 521 0.37 70.92 -32.57
C PRO A 521 0.71 71.09 -34.06
N ALA A 522 0.20 72.20 -34.60
CA ALA A 522 0.27 72.66 -35.98
C ALA A 522 1.69 72.90 -36.51
#